data_AF-A0A383C1L2-F1
#
_entry.id   AF-A0A383C1L2-F1
#
_cell.length_a   1.000
_cell.length_b   1.000
_cell.length_c   1.000
_cell.angle_alpha   90.00
_cell.angle_beta   90.00
_cell.angle_gamma   90.00
#
_symmetry.space_group_name_H-M   'P 1'
#
loop_
_entity.id
_entity.type
_entity.pdbx_description
1 polymer ?
#
loop_
_entity_poly.entity_id
_entity_poly.type
_entity_poly.pdbx_seq_one_letter_code
_entity_poly.pdbx_strand_id
1 'polypeptide(L)'
;MLWFIPVSADHDDSKAWEVDGEYLTPKCFLYEWNSSENFSEFHSRYAGDLKSNDFWSNIGKYYGTKIPLEESFEYYDNKLSLTTYLKDCVSSNPVTHVMEDEFYEAYHISYDVPKKFCKDLAPNIKSKCLDLKVIFQYKRYRTPFTYHYLYGVFELENKEKIILILKDFHSDEEFDEFKANFKN
;
A
#
# COMPACT_ATOMS: atom_id res chain seq x y z
N MET A 1 12.46 30.58 -16.68
CA MET A 1 11.11 30.00 -16.77
C MET A 1 10.95 29.02 -15.64
N LEU A 2 10.36 29.47 -14.53
CA LEU A 2 9.96 28.62 -13.42
C LEU A 2 8.58 28.08 -13.75
N TRP A 3 8.46 26.77 -13.98
CA TRP A 3 7.15 26.12 -14.04
C TRP A 3 6.64 26.04 -12.60
N PHE A 4 5.76 26.98 -12.25
CA PHE A 4 4.85 26.81 -11.12
C PHE A 4 3.91 25.66 -11.48
N ILE A 5 4.04 24.52 -10.79
CA ILE A 5 2.94 23.56 -10.76
C ILE A 5 1.89 24.20 -9.83
N PRO A 6 0.69 24.53 -10.33
CA PRO A 6 -0.34 25.08 -9.47
C PRO A 6 -0.72 24.03 -8.43
N VAL A 7 -0.62 24.40 -7.15
CA VAL A 7 -1.27 23.71 -6.04
C VAL A 7 -2.78 23.96 -6.16
N SER A 8 -3.38 23.30 -7.15
CA SER A 8 -4.80 22.98 -7.19
C SER A 8 -4.87 21.58 -7.81
N ALA A 9 -4.37 20.59 -7.08
CA ALA A 9 -4.93 19.26 -7.23
C ALA A 9 -6.37 19.41 -6.71
N ASP A 10 -7.34 19.48 -7.63
CA ASP A 10 -8.75 19.39 -7.27
C ASP A 10 -8.91 18.19 -6.34
N HIS A 11 -9.38 18.46 -5.12
CA HIS A 11 -9.66 17.45 -4.11
C HIS A 11 -10.83 16.61 -4.62
N ASP A 12 -10.52 15.56 -5.37
CA ASP A 12 -11.52 14.65 -5.89
C ASP A 12 -11.78 13.56 -4.86
N ASP A 13 -12.72 13.84 -3.95
CA ASP A 13 -13.22 12.91 -2.94
C ASP A 13 -13.69 11.57 -3.53
N SER A 14 -14.04 11.54 -4.83
CA SER A 14 -14.41 10.29 -5.52
C SER A 14 -13.26 9.29 -5.65
N LYS A 15 -12.02 9.70 -5.33
CA LYS A 15 -10.82 8.85 -5.40
C LYS A 15 -10.39 8.26 -4.06
N ALA A 16 -11.12 8.54 -2.98
CA ALA A 16 -10.88 7.94 -1.68
C ALA A 16 -11.30 6.46 -1.67
N TRP A 17 -10.55 5.61 -0.97
CA TRP A 17 -10.91 4.19 -0.83
C TRP A 17 -11.86 4.00 0.34
N GLU A 18 -13.14 3.81 0.03
CA GLU A 18 -14.18 3.48 1.00
C GLU A 18 -14.24 1.97 1.29
N VAL A 19 -14.29 1.60 2.57
CA VAL A 19 -14.56 0.25 3.06
C VAL A 19 -15.58 0.37 4.20
N ASP A 20 -16.75 -0.23 4.02
CA ASP A 20 -17.85 -0.27 5.00
C ASP A 20 -18.28 1.10 5.55
N GLY A 21 -18.34 2.13 4.69
CA GLY A 21 -18.77 3.48 5.08
C GLY A 21 -17.69 4.34 5.73
N GLU A 22 -16.46 3.82 5.86
CA GLU A 22 -15.29 4.59 6.29
C GLU A 22 -14.25 4.66 5.17
N TYR A 23 -13.43 5.70 5.17
CA TYR A 23 -12.43 5.95 4.15
C TYR A 23 -11.04 5.69 4.70
N LEU A 24 -10.23 4.95 3.94
CA LEU A 24 -8.80 4.84 4.23
C LEU A 24 -8.15 6.22 4.14
N THR A 25 -7.22 6.50 5.04
CA THR A 25 -6.40 7.72 4.99
C THR A 25 -4.98 7.39 4.52
N PRO A 26 -4.10 8.38 4.22
CA PRO A 26 -2.69 8.09 3.93
C PRO A 26 -2.02 7.18 4.97
N LYS A 27 -2.42 7.27 6.26
CA LYS A 27 -1.88 6.45 7.35
C LYS A 27 -2.12 4.94 7.18
N CYS A 28 -3.04 4.54 6.29
CA CYS A 28 -3.30 3.14 6.00
C CYS A 28 -2.22 2.48 5.14
N PHE A 29 -1.42 3.27 4.43
CA PHE A 29 -0.48 2.76 3.43
C PHE A 29 0.96 2.76 3.94
N LEU A 30 1.78 1.86 3.40
CA LEU A 30 3.20 1.81 3.70
C LEU A 30 3.93 2.88 2.90
N TYR A 31 4.79 3.61 3.59
CA TYR A 31 5.70 4.55 2.97
C TYR A 31 7.14 4.15 3.27
N GLU A 32 7.94 4.04 2.22
CA GLU A 32 9.37 3.84 2.36
C GLU A 32 10.00 5.06 3.06
N TRP A 33 10.93 4.81 3.97
CA TRP A 33 11.73 5.86 4.59
C TRP A 33 12.73 6.42 3.58
N ASN A 34 13.19 7.66 3.79
CA ASN A 34 14.18 8.26 2.89
C ASN A 34 15.50 7.47 2.86
N SER A 35 15.81 6.71 3.92
CA SER A 35 16.97 5.83 4.00
C SER A 35 16.72 4.44 3.40
N SER A 36 15.48 4.12 3.02
CA SER A 36 15.04 2.78 2.61
C SER A 36 15.23 1.68 3.66
N GLU A 37 15.57 2.04 4.90
CA GLU A 37 15.92 1.07 5.95
C GLU A 37 14.73 0.21 6.36
N ASN A 38 13.51 0.78 6.44
CA ASN A 38 12.33 0.00 6.78
C ASN A 38 12.05 -1.10 5.74
N PHE A 39 12.16 -0.78 4.45
CA PHE A 39 11.97 -1.76 3.37
C PHE A 39 13.12 -2.77 3.32
N SER A 40 14.36 -2.33 3.57
CA SER A 40 15.52 -3.22 3.66
C SER A 40 15.38 -4.21 4.82
N GLU A 41 14.83 -3.77 5.95
CA GLU A 41 14.62 -4.63 7.12
C GLU A 41 13.51 -5.66 6.88
N PHE A 42 12.39 -5.27 6.27
CA PHE A 42 11.37 -6.24 5.86
C PHE A 42 11.93 -7.29 4.90
N HIS A 43 12.76 -6.86 3.93
CA HIS A 43 13.42 -7.77 3.00
C HIS A 43 14.37 -8.72 3.73
N SER A 44 15.27 -8.20 4.57
CA SER A 44 16.21 -8.98 5.39
C SER A 44 15.49 -10.05 6.22
N ARG A 45 14.37 -9.68 6.84
CA ARG A 45 13.61 -10.56 7.72
C ARG A 45 12.86 -11.67 6.99
N TYR A 46 12.25 -11.36 5.84
CA TYR A 46 11.27 -12.25 5.21
C TYR A 46 11.66 -12.83 3.85
N ALA A 47 12.55 -12.17 3.12
CA ALA A 47 12.83 -12.55 1.73
C ALA A 47 13.71 -13.81 1.65
N GLY A 48 14.58 -14.03 2.64
CA GLY A 48 15.64 -15.02 2.56
C GLY A 48 16.62 -14.65 1.45
N ASP A 49 16.89 -15.56 0.51
CA ASP A 49 17.84 -15.34 -0.60
C ASP A 49 17.24 -14.60 -1.81
N LEU A 50 15.99 -14.14 -1.74
CA LEU A 50 15.34 -13.45 -2.85
C LEU A 50 15.96 -12.06 -3.07
N LYS A 51 16.03 -11.60 -4.33
CA LYS A 51 16.39 -10.20 -4.61
C LYS A 51 15.30 -9.26 -4.10
N SER A 52 15.70 -8.05 -3.68
CA SER A 52 14.76 -7.07 -3.12
C SER A 52 13.60 -6.76 -4.06
N ASN A 53 13.88 -6.42 -5.32
CA ASN A 53 12.83 -6.12 -6.29
C ASN A 53 11.91 -7.33 -6.54
N ASP A 54 12.46 -8.54 -6.62
CA ASP A 54 11.66 -9.75 -6.80
C ASP A 54 10.73 -10.01 -5.60
N PHE A 55 11.21 -9.72 -4.39
CA PHE A 55 10.43 -9.80 -3.16
C PHE A 55 9.28 -8.79 -3.17
N TRP A 56 9.57 -7.50 -3.34
CA TRP A 56 8.56 -6.42 -3.34
C TRP A 56 7.56 -6.52 -4.49
N SER A 57 8.03 -6.92 -5.68
CA SER A 57 7.16 -7.18 -6.84
C SER A 57 6.20 -8.35 -6.65
N ASN A 58 6.43 -9.22 -5.66
CA ASN A 58 5.65 -10.43 -5.42
C ASN A 58 5.25 -10.61 -3.94
N ILE A 59 5.30 -9.54 -3.14
CA ILE A 59 5.19 -9.64 -1.68
C ILE A 59 3.90 -10.33 -1.22
N GLY A 60 2.81 -10.11 -1.96
CA GLY A 60 1.51 -10.76 -1.76
C GLY A 60 1.58 -12.28 -1.67
N LYS A 61 2.49 -12.92 -2.42
CA LYS A 61 2.66 -14.39 -2.45
C LYS A 61 3.27 -14.95 -1.16
N TYR A 62 3.95 -14.13 -0.39
CA TYR A 62 4.70 -14.56 0.80
C TYR A 62 3.93 -14.43 2.11
N TYR A 63 2.81 -13.70 2.14
CA TYR A 63 1.92 -13.67 3.30
C TYR A 63 1.34 -15.04 3.63
N GLY A 64 1.25 -15.38 4.91
CA GLY A 64 0.78 -16.68 5.39
C GLY A 64 1.76 -17.84 5.18
N THR A 65 2.95 -17.57 4.61
CA THR A 65 4.04 -18.55 4.51
C THR A 65 5.33 -18.01 5.13
N LYS A 66 6.01 -17.07 4.46
CA LYS A 66 7.23 -16.43 4.96
C LYS A 66 6.94 -15.20 5.81
N ILE A 67 5.88 -14.46 5.46
CA ILE A 67 5.45 -13.25 6.19
C ILE A 67 4.22 -13.64 7.01
N PRO A 68 4.35 -13.74 8.35
CA PRO A 68 3.18 -13.93 9.20
C PRO A 68 2.27 -12.70 9.10
N LEU A 69 0.96 -12.92 9.07
CA LEU A 69 0.00 -11.82 9.18
C LEU A 69 0.08 -11.23 10.58
N GLU A 70 -0.15 -9.92 10.68
CA GLU A 70 -0.24 -9.19 11.96
C GLU A 70 1.07 -9.15 12.77
N GLU A 71 2.16 -9.72 12.26
CA GLU A 71 3.46 -9.61 12.91
C GLU A 71 3.94 -8.16 12.87
N SER A 72 4.50 -7.74 14.00
CA SER A 72 5.24 -6.50 14.14
C SER A 72 6.49 -6.74 14.97
N PHE A 73 7.51 -5.92 14.76
CA PHE A 73 8.79 -6.04 15.44
C PHE A 73 9.45 -4.68 15.62
N GLU A 74 10.31 -4.58 16.63
CA GLU A 74 11.07 -3.36 16.93
C GLU A 74 12.26 -3.22 15.97
N TYR A 75 12.48 -1.99 15.50
CA TYR A 75 13.63 -1.57 14.70
C TYR A 75 14.06 -0.18 15.15
N TYR A 76 15.18 -0.10 15.86
CA TYR A 76 15.59 1.07 16.65
C TYR A 76 14.45 1.53 17.57
N ASP A 77 14.02 2.79 17.46
CA ASP A 77 12.95 3.39 18.26
C ASP A 77 11.56 3.26 17.60
N ASN A 78 11.43 2.45 16.55
CA ASN A 78 10.20 2.30 15.78
C ASN A 78 9.70 0.85 15.82
N LYS A 79 8.37 0.70 15.73
CA LYS A 79 7.72 -0.58 15.52
C LYS A 79 7.34 -0.72 14.05
N LEU A 80 7.91 -1.70 13.37
CA LEU A 80 7.64 -2.01 11.97
C LEU A 80 6.58 -3.11 11.84
N SER A 81 5.71 -2.98 10.83
CA SER A 81 4.69 -3.95 10.46
C SER A 81 4.37 -3.81 8.98
N LEU A 82 4.15 -4.95 8.30
CA LEU A 82 3.58 -4.99 6.95
C LEU A 82 2.04 -5.06 6.96
N THR A 83 1.45 -5.22 8.15
CA THR A 83 0.01 -5.28 8.38
C THR A 83 -0.46 -4.00 9.05
N THR A 84 -1.43 -3.33 8.44
CA THR A 84 -2.13 -2.19 9.05
C THR A 84 -3.58 -2.56 9.29
N TYR A 85 -4.06 -2.41 10.53
CA TYR A 85 -5.48 -2.58 10.82
C TYR A 85 -6.25 -1.33 10.39
N LEU A 86 -7.37 -1.53 9.70
CA LEU A 86 -8.17 -0.40 9.20
C LEU A 86 -8.68 0.50 10.33
N LYS A 87 -9.09 -0.08 11.46
CA LYS A 87 -9.58 0.66 12.63
C LYS A 87 -8.61 1.73 13.16
N ASP A 88 -7.31 1.58 12.87
CA ASP A 88 -6.27 2.49 13.36
C ASP A 88 -5.94 3.62 12.35
N CYS A 89 -6.47 3.55 11.12
CA CYS A 89 -6.08 4.43 10.02
C CYS A 89 -7.23 4.98 9.16
N VAL A 90 -8.48 4.58 9.40
CA VAL A 90 -9.65 5.08 8.65
C VAL A 90 -10.22 6.38 9.23
N SER A 91 -11.05 7.06 8.45
CA SER A 91 -11.81 8.24 8.84
C SER A 91 -13.23 8.19 8.28
N SER A 92 -14.18 8.80 8.97
CA SER A 92 -15.54 8.99 8.44
C SER A 92 -15.61 9.99 7.28
N ASN A 93 -14.55 10.80 7.09
CA ASN A 93 -14.44 11.73 5.97
C ASN A 93 -13.41 11.22 4.94
N PRO A 94 -13.58 11.51 3.65
CA PRO A 94 -12.63 11.14 2.60
C PRO A 94 -11.35 12.00 2.72
N VAL A 95 -10.40 11.57 3.56
CA VAL A 95 -9.11 12.23 3.72
C VAL A 95 -8.08 11.51 2.85
N THR A 96 -7.78 12.10 1.68
CA THR A 96 -6.83 11.53 0.71
C THR A 96 -5.41 12.10 0.85
N HIS A 97 -5.22 13.09 1.71
CA HIS A 97 -3.92 13.70 1.97
C HIS A 97 -3.80 14.20 3.41
N VAL A 98 -2.57 14.29 3.89
CA VAL A 98 -2.21 14.84 5.20
C VAL A 98 -1.00 15.75 5.03
N MET A 99 -1.07 16.91 5.66
CA MET A 99 0.03 17.87 5.81
C MET A 99 0.39 17.94 7.30
N GLU A 100 1.60 17.52 7.66
CA GLU A 100 2.14 17.63 9.03
C GLU A 100 3.54 18.27 8.94
N ASP A 101 3.69 19.52 9.39
CA ASP A 101 4.92 20.31 9.24
C ASP A 101 5.46 20.36 7.78
N GLU A 102 6.68 19.88 7.53
CA GLU A 102 7.30 19.78 6.19
C GLU A 102 6.92 18.48 5.46
N PHE A 103 6.03 17.67 6.03
CA PHE A 103 5.63 16.38 5.52
C PHE A 103 4.28 16.45 4.82
N TYR A 104 4.23 15.95 3.60
CA TYR A 104 3.00 15.77 2.86
C TYR A 104 2.91 14.35 2.31
N GLU A 105 1.84 13.68 2.69
CA GLU A 105 1.47 12.39 2.13
C GLU A 105 0.10 12.51 1.48
N ALA A 106 -0.02 11.95 0.28
CA ALA A 106 -1.29 11.84 -0.41
C ALA A 106 -1.40 10.49 -1.09
N TYR A 107 -2.63 10.10 -1.38
CA TYR A 107 -2.91 8.94 -2.19
C TYR A 107 -4.11 9.18 -3.11
N HIS A 108 -4.19 8.40 -4.18
CA HIS A 108 -5.44 8.18 -4.89
C HIS A 108 -5.48 6.78 -5.51
N ILE A 109 -6.68 6.28 -5.77
CA ILE A 109 -6.87 5.03 -6.50
C ILE A 109 -6.48 5.24 -7.97
N SER A 110 -5.51 4.48 -8.46
CA SER A 110 -5.08 4.51 -9.86
C SER A 110 -5.69 3.40 -10.71
N TYR A 111 -6.07 2.27 -10.09
CA TYR A 111 -6.74 1.18 -10.78
C TYR A 111 -7.52 0.26 -9.81
N ASP A 112 -8.77 -0.04 -10.16
CA ASP A 112 -9.59 -1.05 -9.50
C ASP A 112 -9.26 -2.45 -10.02
N VAL A 113 -8.76 -3.33 -9.15
CA VAL A 113 -8.39 -4.70 -9.53
C VAL A 113 -9.56 -5.64 -9.21
N PRO A 114 -10.03 -6.47 -10.17
CA PRO A 114 -11.12 -7.38 -9.90
C PRO A 114 -10.78 -8.38 -8.78
N LYS A 115 -11.65 -8.45 -7.77
CA LYS A 115 -11.46 -9.29 -6.56
C LYS A 115 -11.28 -10.78 -6.82
N LYS A 116 -11.69 -11.27 -8.00
CA LYS A 116 -11.45 -12.65 -8.42
C LYS A 116 -9.95 -13.02 -8.42
N PHE A 117 -9.08 -12.01 -8.56
CA PHE A 117 -7.63 -12.17 -8.63
C PHE A 117 -6.93 -12.24 -7.26
N CYS A 118 -7.66 -12.15 -6.13
CA CYS A 118 -7.01 -12.21 -4.81
C CYS A 118 -6.21 -13.50 -4.61
N LYS A 119 -6.68 -14.64 -5.13
CA LYS A 119 -5.94 -15.90 -5.02
C LYS A 119 -4.66 -15.93 -5.86
N ASP A 120 -4.60 -15.18 -6.95
CA ASP A 120 -3.40 -15.11 -7.79
C ASP A 120 -2.35 -14.19 -7.15
N LEU A 121 -2.81 -13.14 -6.48
CA LEU A 121 -1.97 -12.09 -5.87
C LEU A 121 -1.54 -12.43 -4.44
N ALA A 122 -2.39 -13.13 -3.70
CA ALA A 122 -2.17 -13.52 -2.30
C ALA A 122 -2.67 -14.95 -2.02
N PRO A 123 -2.13 -15.99 -2.70
CA PRO A 123 -2.63 -17.36 -2.67
C PRO A 123 -2.68 -18.00 -1.28
N ASN A 124 -1.83 -17.53 -0.37
CA ASN A 124 -1.60 -18.15 0.93
C ASN A 124 -2.35 -17.47 2.08
N ILE A 125 -3.05 -16.36 1.81
CA ILE A 125 -3.91 -15.69 2.79
C ILE A 125 -5.24 -16.43 2.85
N LYS A 126 -5.58 -16.96 4.04
CA LYS A 126 -6.87 -17.66 4.29
C LYS A 126 -8.02 -16.69 4.56
N SER A 127 -7.70 -15.48 5.02
CA SER A 127 -8.64 -14.41 5.34
C SER A 127 -9.45 -14.00 4.10
N LYS A 128 -10.69 -13.54 4.33
CA LYS A 128 -11.59 -13.16 3.24
C LYS A 128 -11.08 -11.89 2.55
N CYS A 129 -10.75 -11.97 1.27
CA CYS A 129 -10.41 -10.80 0.47
C CYS A 129 -11.66 -9.95 0.20
N LEU A 130 -11.62 -8.67 0.61
CA LEU A 130 -12.74 -7.75 0.50
C LEU A 130 -12.64 -6.84 -0.72
N ASP A 131 -11.43 -6.37 -1.03
CA ASP A 131 -11.17 -5.47 -2.15
C ASP A 131 -9.69 -5.45 -2.55
N LEU A 132 -9.42 -5.07 -3.80
CA LEU A 132 -8.06 -4.92 -4.36
C LEU A 132 -7.98 -3.64 -5.18
N LYS A 133 -6.98 -2.81 -4.91
CA LYS A 133 -6.74 -1.57 -5.66
C LYS A 133 -5.26 -1.28 -5.82
N VAL A 134 -4.88 -0.72 -6.96
CA VAL A 134 -3.59 -0.06 -7.10
C VAL A 134 -3.73 1.37 -6.62
N ILE A 135 -2.82 1.76 -5.73
CA ILE A 135 -2.79 3.06 -5.09
C ILE A 135 -1.55 3.80 -5.59
N PHE A 136 -1.79 4.99 -6.14
CA PHE A 136 -0.72 5.96 -6.34
C PHE A 136 -0.51 6.70 -5.02
N GLN A 137 0.68 6.58 -4.45
CA GLN A 137 1.08 7.30 -3.24
C GLN A 137 2.07 8.40 -3.61
N TYR A 138 1.87 9.58 -3.04
CA TYR A 138 2.80 10.69 -3.10
C TYR A 138 3.32 10.99 -1.70
N LYS A 139 4.63 11.16 -1.58
CA LYS A 139 5.28 11.56 -0.34
C LYS A 139 6.26 12.68 -0.63
N ARG A 140 6.12 13.80 0.07
CA ARG A 140 7.04 14.92 -0.02
C ARG A 140 7.50 15.30 1.37
N TYR A 141 8.82 15.27 1.53
CA TYR A 141 9.51 15.89 2.66
C TYR A 141 10.46 16.97 2.12
N ARG A 142 11.43 16.55 1.29
CA ARG A 142 12.30 17.44 0.50
C ARG A 142 12.20 17.11 -0.98
N THR A 143 12.66 15.91 -1.32
CA THR A 143 12.46 15.31 -2.63
C THR A 143 11.11 14.62 -2.64
N PRO A 144 10.26 14.86 -3.66
CA PRO A 144 9.03 14.12 -3.81
C PRO A 144 9.33 12.70 -4.28
N PHE A 145 8.65 11.73 -3.68
CA PHE A 145 8.62 10.34 -4.08
C PHE A 145 7.19 9.95 -4.45
N THR A 146 7.10 9.06 -5.41
CA THR A 146 5.84 8.53 -5.92
C THR A 146 5.94 7.04 -6.04
N TYR A 147 4.89 6.35 -5.63
CA TYR A 147 4.83 4.91 -5.59
C TYR A 147 3.54 4.44 -6.21
N HIS A 148 3.60 3.31 -6.91
CA HIS A 148 2.42 2.57 -7.33
C HIS A 148 2.48 1.24 -6.62
N TYR A 149 1.59 1.02 -5.66
CA TYR A 149 1.52 -0.23 -4.92
C TYR A 149 0.12 -0.84 -5.08
N LEU A 150 0.07 -2.13 -5.33
CA LEU A 150 -1.15 -2.91 -5.23
C LEU A 150 -1.39 -3.22 -3.76
N TYR A 151 -2.59 -2.93 -3.28
CA TYR A 151 -3.03 -3.28 -1.94
C TYR A 151 -4.25 -4.19 -1.99
N GLY A 152 -4.39 -5.00 -0.94
CA GLY A 152 -5.60 -5.75 -0.68
C GLY A 152 -6.13 -5.52 0.72
N VAL A 153 -7.44 -5.41 0.84
CA VAL A 153 -8.16 -5.37 2.12
C VAL A 153 -8.68 -6.77 2.44
N PHE A 154 -8.41 -7.26 3.65
CA PHE A 154 -8.78 -8.60 4.09
C PHE A 154 -9.54 -8.54 5.42
N GLU A 155 -10.56 -9.36 5.57
CA GLU A 155 -11.26 -9.61 6.84
C GLU A 155 -10.71 -10.89 7.49
N LEU A 156 -10.15 -10.73 8.68
CA LEU A 156 -9.62 -11.78 9.53
C LEU A 156 -10.74 -12.61 10.17
N GLU A 157 -10.38 -13.77 10.75
CA GLU A 157 -11.36 -14.64 11.42
C GLU A 157 -12.08 -13.94 12.58
N ASN A 158 -11.38 -13.04 13.29
CA ASN A 158 -11.91 -12.24 14.38
C ASN A 158 -12.75 -11.03 13.93
N LYS A 159 -13.04 -10.91 12.62
CA LYS A 159 -13.78 -9.80 11.98
C LYS A 159 -13.05 -8.46 11.91
N GLU A 160 -11.82 -8.39 12.38
CA GLU A 160 -10.99 -7.22 12.12
C GLU A 160 -10.57 -7.16 10.65
N LYS A 161 -10.40 -5.94 10.15
CA LYS A 161 -9.99 -5.70 8.76
C LYS A 161 -8.59 -5.14 8.73
N ILE A 162 -7.80 -5.69 7.82
CA ILE A 162 -6.42 -5.27 7.59
C ILE A 162 -6.23 -4.90 6.13
N ILE A 163 -5.24 -4.05 5.88
CA ILE A 163 -4.72 -3.76 4.54
C ILE A 163 -3.27 -4.21 4.45
N LEU A 164 -2.93 -4.80 3.30
CA LEU A 164 -1.61 -5.35 3.00
C LEU A 164 -1.15 -4.86 1.64
N ILE A 165 0.13 -4.46 1.53
CA ILE A 165 0.80 -4.32 0.24
C ILE A 165 0.92 -5.71 -0.39
N LEU A 166 0.55 -5.86 -1.66
CA LEU A 166 0.62 -7.13 -2.38
C LEU A 166 1.65 -7.09 -3.51
N LYS A 167 1.95 -5.90 -4.03
CA LYS A 167 2.94 -5.71 -5.07
C LYS A 167 3.43 -4.27 -5.12
N ASP A 168 4.75 -4.11 -5.28
CA ASP A 168 5.40 -2.90 -5.77
C ASP A 168 5.52 -2.92 -7.30
N PHE A 169 5.24 -1.78 -7.94
CA PHE A 169 5.47 -1.53 -9.37
C PHE A 169 6.66 -0.58 -9.52
N HIS A 170 7.73 -1.07 -10.15
CA HIS A 170 8.98 -0.32 -10.31
C HIS A 170 9.01 0.57 -11.56
N SER A 171 8.02 0.45 -12.44
CA SER A 171 7.85 1.32 -13.61
C SER A 171 6.39 1.43 -14.06
N ASP A 172 6.08 2.50 -14.80
CA ASP A 172 4.77 2.66 -15.44
C ASP A 172 4.50 1.56 -16.48
N GLU A 173 5.54 1.06 -17.16
CA GLU A 173 5.45 -0.07 -18.09
C GLU A 173 4.98 -1.34 -17.38
N GLU A 174 5.56 -1.65 -16.23
CA GLU A 174 5.15 -2.80 -15.42
C GLU A 174 3.70 -2.66 -14.95
N PHE A 175 3.29 -1.45 -14.56
CA PHE A 175 1.91 -1.18 -14.18
C PHE A 175 0.93 -1.30 -15.38
N ASP A 176 1.32 -0.85 -16.56
CA ASP A 176 0.53 -0.98 -17.78
C ASP A 176 0.37 -2.44 -18.22
N GLU A 177 1.44 -3.23 -18.16
CA GLU A 177 1.39 -4.68 -18.40
C GLU A 177 0.49 -5.39 -17.39
N PHE A 178 0.57 -5.02 -16.11
CA PHE A 178 -0.33 -5.51 -15.10
C PHE A 178 -1.79 -5.20 -15.45
N LYS A 179 -2.12 -3.94 -15.76
CA LYS A 179 -3.50 -3.60 -16.18
C LYS A 179 -3.94 -4.41 -17.39
N ALA A 180 -3.05 -4.70 -18.35
CA ALA A 180 -3.39 -5.50 -19.52
C ALA A 180 -3.76 -6.95 -19.14
N ASN A 181 -3.02 -7.56 -18.23
CA ASN A 181 -3.23 -8.96 -17.80
C ASN A 181 -4.47 -9.15 -16.92
N PHE A 182 -4.93 -8.09 -16.25
CA PHE A 182 -6.05 -8.13 -15.31
C PHE A 182 -7.34 -7.50 -15.87
N LYS A 183 -7.37 -7.20 -17.18
CA LYS A 183 -8.58 -6.83 -17.94
C LYS A 183 -9.45 -8.06 -18.20
N ASN A 184 -10.47 -8.21 -17.36
CA ASN A 184 -11.66 -9.08 -17.46
C ASN A 184 -11.58 -10.55 -17.06
#